data_AF-A0A959RHB2-F1
#
_entry.id   AF-A0A959RHB2-F1
#
_cell.length_a   1.000
_cell.length_b   1.000
_cell.length_c   1.000
_cell.angle_alpha   90.00
_cell.angle_beta   90.00
_cell.angle_gamma   90.00
#
_symmetry.space_group_name_H-M   'P 1'
#
loop_
_entity.id
_entity.type
_entity.pdbx_description
1 polymer ?
#
loop_
_entity_poly.entity_id
_entity_poly.type
_entity_poly.pdbx_seq_one_letter_code
_entity_poly.pdbx_strand_id
1 'polypeptide(L)' 'MKLQKNIKAVIINGEESGFVAECMEIPVVTQGQTLDEVTKNLKEAVELFLEGEDSKEFGLDEKPNLMITFELEPEYV' A
#
# COMPACT_ATOMS: atom_id res chain seq x y z
N MET A 1 8.60 -4.16 -22.21
CA MET A 1 8.68 -4.48 -20.78
C MET A 1 7.29 -4.92 -20.33
N LYS A 2 7.13 -5.95 -19.47
CA LYS A 2 5.81 -6.34 -18.97
C LYS A 2 5.47 -5.44 -17.79
N LEU A 3 4.41 -4.64 -17.91
CA LEU A 3 3.94 -3.76 -16.84
C LEU A 3 3.32 -4.59 -15.70
N GLN A 4 3.50 -4.13 -14.47
CA GLN A 4 2.93 -4.73 -13.28
C GLN A 4 1.47 -4.31 -13.11
N LYS A 5 0.60 -5.31 -12.87
CA LYS A 5 -0.84 -5.09 -12.69
C LYS A 5 -1.23 -4.71 -11.26
N ASN A 6 -0.29 -4.82 -10.33
CA ASN A 6 -0.56 -4.58 -8.92
C ASN A 6 0.53 -3.68 -8.36
N ILE A 7 0.12 -2.69 -7.56
CA ILE A 7 0.96 -2.05 -6.56
C ILE A 7 0.84 -2.92 -5.31
N LYS A 8 1.97 -3.38 -4.80
CA LYS A 8 2.03 -4.16 -3.57
C LYS A 8 2.25 -3.22 -2.41
N ALA A 9 1.49 -3.46 -1.34
CA ALA A 9 1.72 -2.80 -0.07
C ALA A 9 1.90 -3.84 1.04
N VAL A 10 2.78 -3.54 1.99
CA VAL A 10 2.93 -4.32 3.22
C VAL A 10 2.35 -3.51 4.37
N ILE A 11 1.44 -4.11 5.13
CA ILE A 11 0.94 -3.57 6.39
C ILE A 11 1.67 -4.27 7.53
N ILE A 12 2.26 -3.48 8.41
CA ILE A 12 2.93 -3.91 9.64
C ILE A 12 2.37 -3.15 10.85
N ASN A 13 2.63 -3.67 12.05
CA ASN A 13 2.37 -2.93 13.29
C ASN A 13 3.27 -1.69 13.36
N GLY A 14 2.68 -0.55 13.73
CA GLY A 14 3.45 0.67 14.01
C GLY A 14 4.29 0.52 15.28
N GLU A 15 5.41 1.25 15.35
CA GLU A 15 6.34 1.16 16.49
C GLU A 15 5.70 1.54 17.83
N GLU A 16 4.84 2.56 17.85
CA GLU A 16 4.15 3.02 19.05
C GLU A 16 2.71 2.48 19.15
N SER A 17 1.96 2.57 18.06
CA SER A 17 0.57 2.10 17.98
C SER A 17 0.10 2.01 16.52
N GLY A 18 -1.04 1.33 16.31
CA GLY A 18 -1.70 1.28 15.01
C GLY A 18 -0.93 0.47 13.97
N PHE A 19 -1.17 0.79 12.72
CA PHE A 19 -0.64 0.11 11.54
C PHE A 19 0.02 1.11 10.60
N VAL A 20 1.09 0.66 9.95
CA VAL A 20 1.76 1.38 8.87
C VAL A 20 1.64 0.55 7.59
N ALA A 21 1.32 1.20 6.48
CA ALA A 21 1.28 0.59 5.16
C ALA A 21 2.27 1.26 4.21
N GLU A 22 3.14 0.48 3.58
CA GLU A 22 4.15 0.97 2.64
C GLU A 22 4.00 0.29 1.28
N CYS A 23 3.99 1.07 0.20
CA CYS A 23 3.99 0.59 -1.18
C CYS A 23 5.40 0.24 -1.67
N MET A 24 5.54 -0.84 -2.43
CA MET A 24 6.85 -1.33 -2.92
C MET A 24 7.27 -0.69 -4.25
N GLU A 25 6.30 -0.34 -5.10
CA GLU A 25 6.57 0.19 -6.44
C GLU A 25 6.53 1.72 -6.51
N ILE A 26 5.94 2.39 -5.52
CA ILE A 26 5.74 3.84 -5.50
C ILE A 26 6.03 4.39 -4.10
N PRO A 27 6.51 5.64 -3.97
CA PRO A 27 6.90 6.25 -2.70
C PRO A 27 5.68 6.71 -1.89
N VAL A 28 4.79 5.76 -1.56
CA VAL A 28 3.58 5.99 -0.77
C VAL A 28 3.68 5.20 0.52
N VAL A 29 3.53 5.91 1.63
CA VAL A 29 3.42 5.36 2.98
C VAL A 29 2.23 6.02 3.69
N THR A 30 1.46 5.23 4.43
CA THR A 30 0.32 5.73 5.21
C THR A 30 0.25 4.99 6.55
N GLN A 31 -0.55 5.52 7.47
CA GLN A 31 -0.77 4.92 8.78
C GLN A 31 -2.24 5.01 9.19
N GLY A 32 -2.67 4.20 10.14
CA GLY A 32 -4.01 4.24 10.73
C GLY A 32 -4.10 3.42 12.02
N GLN A 33 -5.06 3.73 12.87
CA GLN A 33 -5.24 3.04 14.16
C GLN A 33 -5.83 1.63 14.00
N THR A 34 -6.46 1.36 12.85
CA THR A 34 -7.10 0.08 12.54
C THR A 34 -6.75 -0.37 11.12
N LEU A 35 -6.96 -1.65 10.82
CA LEU A 35 -6.81 -2.16 9.45
C LEU A 35 -7.73 -1.44 8.45
N ASP A 36 -8.96 -1.12 8.85
CA ASP A 36 -9.90 -0.37 8.01
C ASP A 36 -9.40 1.06 7.72
N GLU A 37 -8.85 1.72 8.73
CA GLU A 37 -8.33 3.08 8.59
C GLU A 37 -7.07 3.12 7.73
N VAL A 38 -6.08 2.26 7.99
CA VAL A 38 -4.83 2.25 7.23
C VAL A 38 -5.08 1.87 5.76
N THR A 39 -5.99 0.92 5.49
CA THR A 39 -6.33 0.54 4.10
C THR A 39 -7.10 1.63 3.37
N LYS A 40 -8.00 2.35 4.05
CA LYS A 40 -8.66 3.53 3.50
C LYS A 40 -7.65 4.62 3.15
N ASN A 41 -6.79 4.98 4.11
CA ASN A 41 -5.78 6.02 3.93
C ASN A 41 -4.81 5.65 2.80
N LEU A 42 -4.37 4.38 2.75
CA LEU A 42 -3.51 3.86 1.68
C LEU A 42 -4.16 4.01 0.31
N LYS A 43 -5.44 3.66 0.17
CA LYS A 43 -6.16 3.80 -1.09
C LYS A 43 -6.22 5.26 -1.55
N GLU A 44 -6.59 6.17 -0.64
CA GLU A 44 -6.66 7.61 -0.94
C GLU A 44 -5.27 8.17 -1.33
N ALA A 45 -4.21 7.77 -0.62
CA ALA A 45 -2.86 8.21 -0.93
C ALA A 45 -2.33 7.68 -2.28
N VAL A 46 -2.65 6.43 -2.64
CA VAL A 46 -2.29 5.87 -3.95
C VAL A 46 -3.09 6.55 -5.07
N GLU A 47 -4.38 6.82 -4.87
CA GLU A 47 -5.20 7.57 -5.84
C GLU A 47 -4.62 8.97 -6.06
N LEU A 48 -4.27 9.69 -4.99
CA LEU A 48 -3.64 11.01 -5.05
C LEU A 48 -2.27 10.97 -5.72
N PHE A 49 -1.47 9.93 -5.46
CA PHE A 49 -0.15 9.78 -6.06
C PHE A 49 -0.21 9.55 -7.58
N LEU A 50 -1.17 8.74 -8.05
CA LEU A 50 -1.31 8.43 -9.46
C LEU A 50 -2.07 9.53 -10.25
N GLU A 51 -2.66 10.51 -9.57
CA GLU A 51 -3.40 11.59 -10.20
C GLU A 51 -2.46 12.51 -11.01
N GLY A 52 -2.51 12.40 -12.33
CA GLY A 52 -1.71 13.22 -13.25
C GLY A 52 -0.33 12.65 -13.58
N GLU A 53 0.04 11.51 -12.99
CA GLU A 53 1.27 10.79 -13.27
C GLU A 53 1.10 9.77 -14.41
N ASP A 54 2.16 9.51 -15.20
CA ASP A 54 2.18 8.35 -16.10
C ASP A 54 2.62 7.10 -15.32
N SER A 55 1.66 6.24 -14.98
CA SER A 55 1.90 4.98 -14.25
C SER A 55 2.98 4.09 -14.91
N LYS A 56 3.23 4.25 -16.21
CA LYS A 56 4.28 3.51 -16.93
C LYS A 56 5.69 3.90 -16.50
N GLU A 57 5.89 5.10 -15.95
CA GLU A 57 7.18 5.54 -15.40
C GLU A 57 7.59 4.70 -14.17
N PHE A 58 6.59 4.17 -13.44
CA PHE A 58 6.77 3.26 -12.31
C PHE A 58 6.73 1.78 -12.73
N GLY A 59 6.66 1.49 -14.04
CA GLY A 59 6.50 0.12 -14.55
C GLY A 59 5.14 -0.51 -14.27
N LEU A 60 4.11 0.30 -13.99
CA LEU A 60 2.75 -0.12 -13.67
C LEU A 60 1.84 -0.08 -14.91
N ASP A 61 0.81 -0.90 -14.90
CA ASP A 61 -0.32 -0.82 -15.85
C ASP A 61 -1.08 0.51 -15.63
N GLU A 62 -1.91 0.94 -16.58
CA GLU A 62 -2.63 2.24 -16.49
C GLU A 62 -3.62 2.30 -15.33
N LYS A 63 -4.05 1.14 -14.83
CA LYS A 63 -4.97 0.98 -13.71
C LYS A 63 -4.53 -0.19 -12.84
N PRO A 64 -3.47 -0.03 -12.04
CA PRO A 64 -2.99 -1.11 -11.20
C PRO A 64 -3.99 -1.36 -10.05
N ASN A 65 -4.13 -2.62 -9.64
CA ASN A 65 -4.84 -2.96 -8.41
C ASN A 65 -3.92 -2.79 -7.21
N LEU A 66 -4.49 -2.66 -6.01
CA LEU A 66 -3.72 -2.71 -4.77
C LEU A 66 -3.71 -4.14 -4.23
N MET A 67 -2.52 -4.71 -4.03
CA MET A 67 -2.32 -6.02 -3.42
C MET A 67 -1.67 -5.83 -2.06
N ILE A 68 -2.44 -6.05 -1.00
CA ILE A 68 -1.98 -5.85 0.37
C ILE A 68 -1.55 -7.18 0.97
N THR A 69 -0.34 -7.20 1.54
CA THR A 69 0.12 -8.25 2.45
C THR A 69 0.07 -7.69 3.87
N PHE A 70 -0.53 -8.41 4.80
CA PHE A 70 -0.58 -8.02 6.20
C PHE A 70 0.08 -9.10 7.04
N GLU A 71 1.07 -8.71 7.84
CA GLU A 71 1.80 -9.62 8.72
C GLU A 71 1.06 -9.78 10.05
N LEU A 72 0.74 -11.03 10.39
CA LEU A 72 0.12 -11.41 11.66
C LEU A 72 1.13 -12.16 12.50
N GLU A 73 1.33 -11.73 13.74
CA GLU A 73 2.07 -12.52 14.73
C GLU A 73 1.18 -13.65 15.25
N PRO A 74 1.65 -14.91 15.22
CA PRO A 74 0.90 -16.02 15.80
C PRO A 74 0.83 -15.88 17.34
N GLU A 75 -0.34 -16.14 17.92
CA GLU A 75 -0.48 -16.30 19.36
C GLU A 75 0.06 -17.68 19.78
N TYR A 76 1.21 -17.71 20.46
CA TYR A 76 1.71 -18.93 21.09
C TYR A 76 1.03 -19.09 22.47
N VAL A 77 -0.02 -19.91 22.51
CA VAL A 77 -0.68 -20.39 23.75
C VAL A 77 -0.01 -21.64 24.30
#